data_AF-A0A7X4K8A2-F1
#
_entry.id   AF-A0A7X4K8A2-F1
#
_cell.length_a   1.000
_cell.length_b   1.000
_cell.length_c   1.000
_cell.angle_alpha   90.00
_cell.angle_beta   90.00
_cell.angle_gamma   90.00
#
_symmetry.space_group_name_H-M   'P 1'
#
loop_
_entity.id
_entity.type
_entity.pdbx_description
1 polymer ?
#
loop_
_entity_poly.entity_id
_entity_poly.type
_entity_poly.pdbx_seq_one_letter_code
_entity_poly.pdbx_strand_id
1 'polypeptide(L)'
;MSTTFKGIGVGFAPDVLDALDTYASAQGVSRAEAIRASVNIGLPMLRLGIALNGQRALTILEHTQLALSLLVERQYPEDSDELIRAAMRNVREHHA
;
A
#
# COMPACT_ATOMS: atom_id res chain seq x y z
N MET A 1 -26.44 7.50 20.56
CA MET A 1 -26.03 8.92 20.53
C MET A 1 -26.17 9.42 19.12
N SER A 2 -26.84 10.55 18.91
CA SER A 2 -26.96 11.18 17.57
C SER A 2 -25.60 11.78 17.19
N THR A 3 -24.98 11.28 16.12
CA THR A 3 -23.73 11.83 15.61
C THR A 3 -24.04 13.04 14.74
N THR A 4 -23.72 14.25 15.22
CA THR A 4 -23.88 15.48 14.42
C THR A 4 -22.76 15.57 13.39
N PHE A 5 -23.09 15.41 12.11
CA PHE A 5 -22.14 15.62 11.02
C PHE A 5 -22.02 17.10 10.65
N LYS A 6 -20.79 17.57 10.39
CA LYS A 6 -20.53 18.87 9.78
C LYS A 6 -20.04 18.65 8.34
N GLY A 7 -20.78 19.19 7.37
CA GLY A 7 -20.44 19.05 5.95
C GLY A 7 -19.34 20.03 5.52
N ILE A 8 -18.42 19.55 4.69
CA ILE A 8 -17.46 20.36 3.94
C ILE A 8 -17.49 19.93 2.47
N GLY A 9 -17.23 20.86 1.55
CA GLY A 9 -17.09 20.55 0.12
C GLY A 9 -15.66 20.13 -0.21
N VAL A 10 -15.49 18.99 -0.89
CA VAL A 10 -14.19 18.51 -1.37
C VAL A 10 -14.33 18.07 -2.83
N GLY A 11 -13.42 18.55 -3.68
CA GLY A 11 -13.33 18.10 -5.08
C GLY A 11 -12.47 16.84 -5.18
N PHE A 12 -12.92 15.87 -5.99
CA PHE A 12 -12.17 14.67 -6.33
C PHE A 12 -11.98 14.60 -7.85
N ALA A 13 -10.90 13.95 -8.28
CA ALA A 13 -10.75 13.59 -9.67
C ALA A 13 -11.84 12.57 -10.07
N PRO A 14 -12.31 12.55 -11.34
CA PRO A 14 -13.41 11.69 -11.77
C PRO A 14 -13.18 10.20 -11.50
N ASP A 15 -11.97 9.72 -11.78
CA ASP A 15 -11.54 8.32 -11.58
C ASP A 15 -11.58 7.90 -10.10
N VAL A 16 -11.18 8.81 -9.20
CA VAL A 16 -11.26 8.57 -7.75
C VAL A 16 -12.71 8.49 -7.28
N LEU A 17 -13.59 9.31 -7.87
CA LEU A 17 -15.02 9.31 -7.60
C LEU A 17 -15.66 7.98 -8.04
N ASP A 18 -15.33 7.50 -9.24
CA ASP A 18 -15.83 6.22 -9.77
C ASP A 18 -15.35 5.03 -8.93
N ALA A 19 -14.08 5.03 -8.49
CA ALA A 19 -13.53 4.00 -7.62
C ALA A 19 -14.24 3.99 -6.25
N LEU A 20 -14.53 5.17 -5.69
CA LEU A 20 -15.23 5.33 -4.43
C LEU A 20 -16.69 4.84 -4.52
N ASP A 21 -17.38 5.12 -5.63
CA ASP A 21 -18.75 4.66 -5.90
C ASP A 21 -18.82 3.14 -6.05
N THR A 22 -17.85 2.58 -6.76
CA THR A 22 -17.72 1.13 -6.94
C THR A 22 -17.53 0.46 -5.57
N TYR A 23 -16.64 0.99 -4.74
CA TYR A 23 -16.41 0.48 -3.39
C TYR A 23 -17.66 0.60 -2.51
N ALA A 24 -18.30 1.78 -2.48
CA ALA A 24 -19.49 2.03 -1.67
C ALA A 24 -20.63 1.06 -2.05
N SER A 25 -20.84 0.84 -3.36
CA SER A 25 -21.83 -0.10 -3.87
C SER A 25 -21.51 -1.54 -3.47
N ALA A 26 -20.26 -1.97 -3.59
CA ALA A 26 -19.83 -3.32 -3.21
C ALA A 26 -19.99 -3.60 -1.72
N GLN A 27 -19.84 -2.57 -0.87
CA GLN A 27 -19.97 -2.68 0.58
C GLN A 27 -21.38 -2.37 1.11
N GLY A 28 -22.32 -1.98 0.24
CA GLY A 28 -23.68 -1.61 0.63
C GLY A 28 -23.76 -0.35 1.51
N VAL A 29 -22.78 0.55 1.42
CA VAL A 29 -22.70 1.78 2.22
C VAL A 29 -22.89 3.02 1.35
N SER A 30 -23.18 4.16 1.97
CA SER A 30 -23.23 5.43 1.23
C SER A 30 -21.83 5.90 0.82
N ARG A 31 -21.74 6.64 -0.29
CA ARG A 31 -20.50 7.34 -0.71
C ARG A 31 -19.89 8.15 0.44
N ALA A 32 -20.74 8.89 1.17
CA ALA A 32 -20.30 9.72 2.27
C ALA A 32 -19.73 8.90 3.44
N GLU A 33 -20.25 7.70 3.66
CA GLU A 33 -19.74 6.76 4.66
C GLU A 33 -18.40 6.16 4.25
N ALA A 34 -18.26 5.77 2.98
CA ALA A 34 -16.97 5.34 2.42
C ALA A 34 -15.90 6.44 2.60
N ILE A 35 -16.20 7.70 2.25
CA ILE A 35 -15.27 8.83 2.44
C ILE A 35 -14.88 8.98 3.91
N ARG A 36 -15.86 8.95 4.83
CA ARG A 36 -15.59 9.07 6.26
C ARG A 36 -14.70 7.93 6.76
N ALA A 37 -14.95 6.70 6.33
CA ALA A 37 -14.11 5.55 6.66
C ALA A 37 -12.68 5.75 6.15
N SER A 38 -12.52 6.18 4.89
CA SER A 38 -11.20 6.48 4.30
C SER A 38 -10.46 7.57 5.08
N VAL A 39 -11.14 8.64 5.50
CA VAL A 39 -10.52 9.71 6.31
C VAL A 39 -10.14 9.21 7.70
N ASN A 40 -10.99 8.41 8.33
CA ASN A 40 -10.72 7.83 9.66
C ASN A 40 -9.52 6.89 9.67
N ILE A 41 -9.21 6.25 8.53
CA ILE A 41 -8.01 5.41 8.37
C ILE A 41 -6.81 6.24 7.91
N GLY A 42 -7.01 7.09 6.90
CA GLY A 42 -5.94 7.85 6.27
C GLY A 42 -5.31 8.90 7.18
N LEU A 43 -6.10 9.60 8.00
CA LEU A 43 -5.57 10.64 8.89
C LEU A 43 -4.60 10.08 9.96
N PRO A 44 -4.89 8.97 10.66
CA PRO A 44 -3.91 8.30 11.50
C PRO A 44 -2.63 7.89 10.76
N MET A 45 -2.74 7.34 9.55
CA MET A 45 -1.57 6.95 8.75
C MET A 45 -0.70 8.16 8.39
N LEU A 46 -1.32 9.24 7.96
CA LEU A 46 -0.62 10.51 7.67
C LEU A 46 0.09 11.06 8.92
N ARG A 47 -0.52 10.96 10.11
CA ARG A 47 0.09 11.37 11.39
C ARG A 47 1.31 10.53 11.77
N LEU A 48 1.32 9.26 11.41
CA LEU A 48 2.48 8.37 11.60
C LEU A 48 3.60 8.64 10.59
N GLY A 49 3.47 9.66 9.74
CA GLY A 49 4.41 9.93 8.64
C GLY A 49 4.30 8.91 7.51
N ILE A 50 3.28 8.04 7.53
CA ILE A 50 2.96 7.08 6.49
C ILE A 50 2.13 7.83 5.43
N ALA A 51 2.78 8.77 4.76
CA ALA A 51 2.37 9.15 3.42
C ALA A 51 3.08 8.16 2.49
N LEU A 52 2.33 7.23 1.90
CA LEU A 52 2.84 6.28 0.90
C LEU A 52 3.32 7.07 -0.33
N ASN A 53 4.55 7.57 -0.26
CA ASN A 53 5.27 8.01 -1.43
C ASN A 53 5.74 6.73 -2.12
N GLY A 54 4.98 6.28 -3.12
CA GLY A 54 5.25 5.04 -3.85
C GLY A 54 6.67 4.99 -4.40
N GLN A 55 7.18 6.13 -4.90
CA GLN A 55 8.56 6.23 -5.36
C GLN A 55 9.56 5.97 -4.22
N ARG A 56 9.36 6.60 -3.05
CA ARG A 56 10.23 6.39 -1.88
C ARG A 56 10.15 4.95 -1.35
N ALA A 57 8.97 4.34 -1.33
CA ALA A 57 8.79 2.94 -0.94
C ALA A 57 9.53 2.00 -1.90
N LEU A 58 9.37 2.20 -3.22
CA LEU A 58 10.10 1.45 -4.24
C LEU A 58 11.63 1.62 -4.09
N THR A 59 12.10 2.85 -3.87
CA THR A 59 13.54 3.10 -3.65
C THR A 59 14.09 2.37 -2.43
N ILE A 60 13.35 2.33 -1.32
CA ILE A 60 13.77 1.60 -0.11
C ILE A 60 13.83 0.10 -0.37
N LEU A 61 12.82 -0.46 -1.04
CA LEU A 61 12.78 -1.88 -1.38
C LEU A 61 13.95 -2.26 -2.28
N GLU A 62 14.18 -1.50 -3.36
CA GLU A 62 15.26 -1.73 -4.32
C GLU A 62 16.63 -1.62 -3.65
N HIS A 63 16.84 -0.57 -2.85
CA HIS A 63 18.10 -0.37 -2.13
C HIS A 63 18.37 -1.52 -1.15
N THR A 64 17.35 -1.96 -0.41
CA THR A 64 17.50 -3.04 0.56
C THR A 64 17.82 -4.36 -0.14
N GLN A 65 17.14 -4.68 -1.26
CA GLN A 65 17.45 -5.86 -2.05
C GLN A 65 18.87 -5.82 -2.60
N LEU A 66 19.29 -4.71 -3.22
CA LEU A 66 20.64 -4.57 -3.76
C LEU A 66 21.72 -4.70 -2.67
N ALA A 67 21.52 -4.04 -1.52
CA ALA A 67 22.45 -4.12 -0.40
C ALA A 67 22.58 -5.55 0.14
N LEU A 68 21.46 -6.28 0.23
CA LEU A 68 21.45 -7.68 0.65
C LEU A 68 22.12 -8.59 -0.38
N SER A 69 21.84 -8.41 -1.68
CA SER A 69 22.50 -9.16 -2.76
C SER A 69 24.01 -8.99 -2.70
N LEU A 70 24.50 -7.75 -2.57
CA LEU A 70 25.94 -7.48 -2.44
C LEU A 70 26.55 -8.12 -1.19
N LEU A 71 25.83 -8.13 -0.06
CA LEU A 71 26.30 -8.78 1.17
C LEU A 71 26.39 -10.30 1.00
N VAL A 72 25.38 -10.92 0.40
CA VAL A 72 25.33 -12.36 0.14
C VAL A 72 26.41 -12.76 -0.86
N GLU A 73 26.55 -12.05 -1.99
CA GLU A 73 27.61 -12.31 -2.97
C GLU A 73 29.01 -12.23 -2.34
N ARG A 74 29.20 -11.32 -1.37
CA ARG A 74 30.50 -11.14 -0.72
C ARG A 74 30.79 -12.18 0.37
N GLN A 75 29.78 -12.66 1.08
CA GLN A 75 29.93 -13.55 2.23
C GLN A 75 29.69 -15.03 1.90
N TYR A 76 28.80 -15.30 0.95
CA TYR A 76 28.32 -16.62 0.54
C TYR A 76 28.12 -16.67 -0.99
N PRO A 77 29.19 -16.46 -1.79
CA PRO A 77 29.06 -16.35 -3.25
C PRO A 77 28.45 -17.60 -3.90
N GLU A 78 28.73 -18.78 -3.35
CA GLU A 78 28.19 -20.06 -3.79
C GLU A 78 26.67 -20.19 -3.66
N ASP A 79 26.07 -19.48 -2.70
CA ASP A 79 24.64 -19.60 -2.37
C ASP A 79 23.78 -18.48 -2.99
N SER A 80 24.43 -17.43 -3.52
CA SER A 80 23.77 -16.22 -4.04
C SER A 80 22.69 -16.53 -5.08
N ASP A 81 23.03 -17.36 -6.07
CA ASP A 81 22.11 -17.72 -7.16
C ASP A 81 20.96 -18.62 -6.70
N GLU A 82 21.17 -19.45 -5.67
CA GLU A 82 20.11 -20.33 -5.15
C GLU A 82 19.13 -19.54 -4.29
N LEU A 83 19.58 -18.53 -3.56
CA LEU A 83 18.71 -17.66 -2.75
C LEU A 83 17.70 -16.90 -3.62
N ILE A 84 18.14 -16.35 -4.76
CA ILE A 84 17.23 -15.69 -5.71
C ILE A 84 16.25 -16.71 -6.31
N ARG A 85 16.73 -17.89 -6.70
CA ARG A 85 15.86 -18.96 -7.23
C ARG A 85 14.82 -19.43 -6.22
N ALA A 86 15.20 -19.58 -4.95
CA ALA A 86 14.31 -19.95 -3.85
C ALA A 86 13.25 -18.87 -3.59
N ALA A 87 13.64 -17.60 -3.56
CA ALA A 87 12.70 -16.49 -3.42
C ALA A 87 11.67 -16.47 -4.57
N MET A 88 12.10 -16.66 -5.82
CA MET A 88 11.21 -16.74 -6.98
C MET A 88 10.27 -17.96 -6.93
N ARG A 89 10.73 -19.12 -6.43
CA ARG A 89 9.86 -20.27 -6.19
C ARG A 89 8.79 -19.94 -5.15
N ASN A 90 9.18 -19.40 -4.00
CA ASN A 90 8.25 -19.09 -2.91
C ASN A 90 7.17 -18.09 -3.32
N VAL A 91 7.52 -17.05 -4.08
CA VAL A 91 6.54 -16.09 -4.61
C VAL A 91 5.52 -16.77 -5.53
N ARG A 92 5.99 -17.64 -6.44
CA ARG A 92 5.09 -18.39 -7.34
C ARG A 92 4.17 -19.36 -6.61
N GLU A 93 4.64 -19.95 -5.52
CA GLU A 93 3.90 -20.96 -4.78
C GLU A 93 2.91 -20.37 -3.77
N HIS A 94 3.17 -19.18 -3.23
CA HIS A 94 2.40 -18.62 -2.10
C HIS A 94 1.70 -17.28 -2.39
N HIS A 95 2.07 -16.59 -3.47
CA HIS A 95 1.59 -15.23 -3.77
C HIS A 95 1.16 -15.03 -5.23
N ALA A 96 0.99 -16.11 -5.99
CA ALA A 96 0.43 -16.12 -7.34
C ALA A 96 -1.07 -16.42 -7.34
#